data_AF-A0A0H2R1F2-F1
#
_entry.id   AF-A0A0H2R1F2-F1
#
_cell.length_a   1.000
_cell.length_b   1.000
_cell.length_c   1.000
_cell.angle_alpha   90.00
_cell.angle_beta   90.00
_cell.angle_gamma   90.00
#
_symmetry.space_group_name_H-M   'P 1'
#
loop_
_entity.id
_entity.type
_entity.pdbx_description
1 polymer ?
#
loop_
_entity_poly.entity_id
_entity_poly.type
_entity_poly.pdbx_seq_one_letter_code
_entity_poly.pdbx_strand_id
1 'polypeptide(L)'
;EATPDPFNLTALTSVANKLFSQKCCVLEKLAEGGFHKVYNVKKENWDELGFVARVACPCFPKDKLESEVATLKYIAEKTSIPVPKVIAWNSDASNEVGAEYVFLSKVPGVPSHKVWDEMPLEAKKRTVRQVASHIHKLWELRFDSLGSLYLTGDESGYKIGPIIEKFFYQTLDGVPRTKVPIDLNEFRGPFPT
;
A
#
# COMPACT_ATOMS: atom_id res chain seq x y z
N GLU A 1 -13.96 27.72 2.93
CA GLU A 1 -12.52 27.60 2.59
C GLU A 1 -12.06 26.18 2.88
N ALA A 2 -11.24 25.59 2.01
CA ALA A 2 -10.67 24.27 2.29
C ALA A 2 -9.72 24.39 3.48
N THR A 3 -9.86 23.51 4.46
CA THR A 3 -8.90 23.42 5.58
C THR A 3 -7.50 23.17 5.01
N PRO A 4 -6.49 23.97 5.40
CA PRO A 4 -5.13 23.81 4.89
C PRO A 4 -4.61 22.40 5.21
N ASP A 5 -3.85 21.84 4.27
CA ASP A 5 -3.23 20.53 4.46
C ASP A 5 -2.29 20.58 5.68
N PRO A 6 -2.28 19.55 6.54
CA PRO A 6 -1.46 19.53 7.75
C PRO A 6 0.04 19.29 7.47
N PHE A 7 0.43 19.18 6.20
CA PHE A 7 1.78 18.90 5.73
C PHE A 7 2.24 19.91 4.68
N ASN A 8 3.54 19.98 4.46
CA ASN A 8 4.19 20.90 3.54
C ASN A 8 4.24 20.33 2.11
N LEU A 9 3.30 20.73 1.26
CA LEU A 9 3.23 20.30 -0.14
C LEU A 9 4.44 20.78 -0.97
N THR A 10 5.03 21.93 -0.63
CA THR A 10 6.24 22.45 -1.29
C THR A 10 7.45 21.56 -1.00
N ALA A 11 7.60 21.10 0.25
CA ALA A 11 8.63 20.14 0.62
C ALA A 11 8.43 18.80 -0.10
N LEU A 12 7.20 18.29 -0.20
CA LEU A 12 6.91 17.06 -0.94
C LEU A 12 7.25 17.20 -2.44
N THR A 13 6.99 18.38 -3.02
CA THR A 13 7.35 18.69 -4.41
C THR A 13 8.87 18.73 -4.58
N SER A 14 9.61 19.26 -3.60
CA SER A 14 11.08 19.22 -3.56
C SER A 14 11.62 17.78 -3.53
N VAL A 15 11.00 16.91 -2.73
CA VAL A 15 11.33 15.47 -2.72
C VAL A 15 11.09 14.84 -4.09
N ALA A 16 9.93 15.10 -4.72
CA ALA A 16 9.63 14.58 -6.06
C ALA A 16 10.65 15.07 -7.10
N ASN A 17 11.00 16.36 -7.06
CA ASN A 17 12.01 16.95 -7.95
C ASN A 17 13.37 16.25 -7.81
N LYS A 18 13.84 16.06 -6.57
CA LYS A 18 15.10 15.35 -6.29
C LYS A 18 15.03 13.90 -6.78
N LEU A 19 13.97 13.18 -6.44
CA LEU A 19 13.78 11.75 -6.76
C LEU A 19 13.85 11.47 -8.26
N PHE A 20 13.21 12.33 -9.06
CA PHE A 20 13.13 12.13 -10.50
C PHE A 20 14.21 12.89 -11.29
N SER A 21 15.15 13.54 -10.59
CA SER A 21 16.16 14.43 -11.19
C SER A 21 15.53 15.50 -12.10
N GLN A 22 14.38 16.04 -11.67
CA GLN A 22 13.61 17.06 -12.41
C GLN A 22 13.45 18.30 -11.55
N LYS A 23 13.34 19.47 -12.18
CA LYS A 23 13.11 20.74 -11.47
C LYS A 23 11.64 21.22 -11.52
N CYS A 24 10.78 20.52 -12.27
CA CYS A 24 9.44 21.01 -12.62
C CYS A 24 8.34 19.95 -12.40
N CYS A 25 8.49 19.05 -11.42
CA CYS A 25 7.39 18.17 -11.03
C CYS A 25 6.24 19.01 -10.47
N VAL A 26 5.02 18.70 -10.88
CA VAL A 26 3.78 19.31 -10.37
C VAL A 26 2.97 18.24 -9.66
N LEU A 27 2.60 18.51 -8.41
CA LEU A 27 1.73 17.65 -7.63
C LEU A 27 0.28 18.13 -7.77
N GLU A 28 -0.56 17.32 -8.41
CA GLU A 28 -1.99 17.61 -8.57
C GLU A 28 -2.80 16.63 -7.72
N LYS A 29 -3.66 17.14 -6.85
CA LYS A 29 -4.51 16.31 -5.99
C LYS A 29 -5.38 15.39 -6.85
N LEU A 30 -5.26 14.08 -6.63
CA LEU A 30 -5.99 13.04 -7.33
C LEU A 30 -7.19 12.53 -6.51
N ALA A 31 -6.98 12.27 -5.22
CA ALA A 31 -7.99 11.73 -4.33
C ALA A 31 -7.63 12.00 -2.86
N GLU A 32 -8.61 11.80 -1.97
CA GLU A 32 -8.43 11.84 -0.53
C GLU A 32 -9.36 10.82 0.12
N GLY A 33 -8.84 10.11 1.11
CA GLY A 33 -9.62 9.23 1.98
C GLY A 33 -9.22 9.42 3.44
N GLY A 34 -9.75 8.59 4.34
CA GLY A 34 -9.53 8.73 5.78
C GLY A 34 -8.08 8.60 6.24
N PHE A 35 -7.22 7.94 5.46
CA PHE A 35 -5.82 7.68 5.82
C PHE A 35 -4.79 8.42 4.97
N HIS A 36 -5.14 8.80 3.74
CA HIS A 36 -4.16 9.35 2.80
C HIS A 36 -4.78 10.40 1.88
N LYS A 37 -4.01 11.46 1.60
CA LYS A 37 -4.18 12.33 0.43
C LYS A 37 -3.29 11.82 -0.68
N VAL A 38 -3.83 11.76 -1.89
CA VAL A 38 -3.15 11.18 -3.06
C VAL A 38 -2.99 12.25 -4.12
N TYR A 39 -1.78 12.38 -4.65
CA TYR A 39 -1.41 13.35 -5.68
C TYR A 39 -0.87 12.62 -6.90
N ASN A 40 -1.28 13.02 -8.09
CA ASN A 40 -0.54 12.71 -9.31
C ASN A 40 0.75 13.52 -9.32
N VAL A 41 1.86 12.86 -9.65
CA VAL A 41 3.12 13.53 -9.98
C VAL A 41 3.16 13.72 -11.50
N LYS A 42 2.96 14.95 -11.95
CA LYS A 42 2.99 15.33 -13.36
C LYS A 42 4.31 15.99 -13.72
N LYS A 43 4.72 15.82 -14.97
CA LYS A 43 5.87 16.48 -15.58
C LYS A 43 5.61 16.69 -17.07
N GLU A 44 6.19 17.73 -17.64
CA GLU A 44 6.29 17.91 -19.09
C GLU A 44 7.18 16.78 -19.67
N ASN A 45 6.65 16.06 -20.68
CA ASN A 45 7.30 14.95 -21.40
C ASN A 45 7.40 13.60 -20.67
N TRP A 46 6.49 13.26 -19.76
CA TRP A 46 6.27 11.88 -19.33
C TRP A 46 5.12 11.24 -20.11
N ASP A 47 5.28 9.96 -20.50
CA ASP A 47 4.16 9.13 -20.97
C ASP A 47 3.01 9.16 -19.94
N GLU A 48 1.77 8.92 -20.39
CA GLU A 48 0.55 9.03 -19.56
C GLU A 48 0.61 8.25 -18.23
N LEU A 49 1.47 7.22 -18.14
CA LEU A 49 1.71 6.44 -16.94
C LEU A 49 2.81 7.04 -16.06
N GLY A 50 2.44 8.05 -15.28
CA GLY A 50 3.32 8.74 -14.33
C GLY A 50 3.45 8.06 -12.96
N PHE A 51 3.64 8.88 -11.92
CA PHE A 51 3.75 8.43 -10.53
C PHE A 51 2.63 9.02 -9.68
N VAL A 52 2.39 8.43 -8.52
CA VAL A 52 1.50 8.97 -7.50
C VAL A 52 2.24 9.13 -6.18
N ALA A 53 2.00 10.22 -5.48
CA ALA A 53 2.43 10.43 -4.11
C ALA A 53 1.24 10.21 -3.18
N ARG A 54 1.37 9.32 -2.20
CA ARG A 54 0.43 9.18 -1.09
C ARG A 54 1.05 9.82 0.14
N VAL A 55 0.33 10.74 0.76
CA VAL A 55 0.72 11.40 2.02
C VAL A 55 -0.26 10.97 3.07
N ALA A 56 0.25 10.45 4.18
CA ALA A 56 -0.58 9.97 5.27
C ALA A 56 -1.29 11.14 5.98
N CYS A 57 -2.47 10.87 6.54
CA CYS A 57 -3.13 11.82 7.42
C CYS A 57 -2.35 11.97 8.73
N PRO A 58 -2.54 13.07 9.48
CA PRO A 58 -2.00 13.18 10.83
C PRO A 58 -2.39 11.97 11.68
N CYS A 59 -1.47 11.55 12.55
CA CYS A 59 -1.63 10.38 13.42
C CYS A 59 -1.68 9.02 12.70
N PHE A 60 -1.31 8.95 11.42
CA PHE A 60 -1.11 7.66 10.76
C PHE A 60 0.10 6.95 11.39
N PRO A 61 -0.03 5.70 11.89
CA PRO A 61 1.09 5.08 12.57
C PRO A 61 2.23 4.72 11.60
N LYS A 62 3.47 5.07 11.98
CA LYS A 62 4.73 4.79 11.26
C LYS A 62 4.83 3.34 10.77
N ASP A 63 4.49 2.40 11.66
CA ASP A 63 4.54 0.97 11.39
C ASP A 63 3.54 0.53 10.32
N LYS A 64 2.42 1.25 10.13
CA LYS A 64 1.50 1.01 9.01
C LYS A 64 2.15 1.26 7.67
N LEU A 65 2.80 2.42 7.49
CA LEU A 65 3.43 2.75 6.21
C LEU A 65 4.58 1.78 5.90
N GLU A 66 5.39 1.46 6.90
CA GLU A 66 6.50 0.50 6.76
C GLU A 66 6.01 -0.86 6.27
N SER A 67 4.90 -1.35 6.84
CA SER A 67 4.31 -2.62 6.43
C SER A 67 3.61 -2.56 5.09
N GLU A 68 2.92 -1.47 4.76
CA GLU A 68 2.38 -1.26 3.41
C GLU A 68 3.49 -1.34 2.36
N VAL A 69 4.63 -0.67 2.60
CA VAL A 69 5.79 -0.68 1.71
C VAL A 69 6.40 -2.08 1.61
N ALA A 70 6.63 -2.76 2.74
CA ALA A 70 7.18 -4.11 2.76
C ALA A 70 6.26 -5.10 2.02
N THR A 71 4.95 -4.99 2.23
CA THR A 71 3.95 -5.84 1.58
C THR A 71 3.91 -5.62 0.06
N LEU A 72 3.92 -4.37 -0.41
CA LEU A 72 3.96 -4.05 -1.83
C LEU A 72 5.24 -4.60 -2.51
N LYS A 73 6.41 -4.40 -1.89
CA LYS A 73 7.68 -4.94 -2.39
C LYS A 73 7.65 -6.48 -2.43
N TYR A 74 7.17 -7.12 -1.36
CA TYR A 74 7.08 -8.57 -1.27
C TYR A 74 6.16 -9.18 -2.34
N ILE A 75 4.96 -8.62 -2.52
CA ILE A 75 4.00 -9.11 -3.54
C ILE A 75 4.57 -8.93 -4.95
N ALA A 76 5.22 -7.79 -5.23
CA ALA A 76 5.85 -7.52 -6.52
C ALA A 76 7.00 -8.49 -6.82
N GLU A 77 7.74 -8.92 -5.80
CA GLU A 77 8.87 -9.85 -5.95
C GLU A 77 8.43 -11.31 -6.04
N LYS A 78 7.46 -11.72 -5.21
CA LYS A 78 7.08 -13.14 -5.06
C LYS A 78 5.94 -13.57 -5.97
N THR A 79 5.24 -12.64 -6.61
CA THR A 79 4.07 -12.95 -7.44
C THR A 79 4.09 -12.21 -8.77
N SER A 80 3.21 -12.61 -9.68
CA SER A 80 2.92 -11.88 -10.93
C SER A 80 1.73 -10.94 -10.81
N ILE A 81 1.26 -10.64 -9.59
CA ILE A 81 0.15 -9.71 -9.39
C ILE A 81 0.63 -8.29 -9.70
N PRO A 82 -0.07 -7.54 -10.57
CA PRO A 82 0.30 -6.16 -10.84
C PRO A 82 -0.03 -5.28 -9.64
N VAL A 83 1.00 -4.92 -8.87
CA VAL A 83 0.92 -3.95 -7.77
C VAL A 83 1.74 -2.70 -8.10
N PRO A 84 1.39 -1.52 -7.54
CA PRO A 84 2.22 -0.33 -7.66
C PRO A 84 3.64 -0.59 -7.14
N LYS A 85 4.65 -0.22 -7.92
CA LYS A 85 6.05 -0.28 -7.50
C LYS A 85 6.35 0.86 -6.54
N VAL A 86 6.99 0.54 -5.41
CA VAL A 86 7.49 1.54 -4.46
C VAL A 86 8.75 2.18 -5.02
N ILE A 87 8.72 3.51 -5.19
CA ILE A 87 9.84 4.29 -5.74
C ILE A 87 10.65 4.93 -4.62
N ALA A 88 9.97 5.58 -3.68
CA ALA A 88 10.57 6.18 -2.49
C ALA A 88 9.51 6.31 -1.41
N TRP A 89 9.92 6.36 -0.16
CA TRP A 89 9.02 6.50 0.98
C TRP A 89 9.77 7.06 2.18
N ASN A 90 9.03 7.64 3.13
CA ASN A 90 9.54 8.05 4.42
C ASN A 90 8.43 7.92 5.46
N SER A 91 8.66 7.11 6.49
CA SER A 91 7.73 6.85 7.59
C SER A 91 8.00 7.69 8.85
N ASP A 92 8.97 8.59 8.80
CA ASP A 92 9.24 9.54 9.88
C ASP A 92 8.53 10.87 9.61
N ALA A 93 7.41 11.12 10.28
CA ALA A 93 6.66 12.37 10.15
C ALA A 93 7.45 13.64 10.52
N SER A 94 8.61 13.54 11.18
CA SER A 94 9.47 14.70 11.49
C SER A 94 10.27 15.23 10.28
N ASN A 95 10.16 14.55 9.12
CA ASN A 95 10.78 15.00 7.88
C ASN A 95 10.22 16.36 7.39
N GLU A 96 10.87 16.98 6.39
CA GLU A 96 10.52 18.32 5.88
C GLU A 96 9.06 18.44 5.36
N VAL A 97 8.44 17.33 4.96
CA VAL A 97 7.02 17.27 4.57
C VAL A 97 6.11 17.39 5.79
N GLY A 98 6.54 16.96 6.98
CA GLY A 98 5.72 16.96 8.19
C GLY A 98 4.70 15.80 8.24
N ALA A 99 4.85 14.80 7.39
CA ALA A 99 3.98 13.62 7.32
C ALA A 99 4.72 12.45 6.66
N GLU A 100 4.26 11.24 6.94
CA GLU A 100 4.69 10.04 6.23
C GLU A 100 4.21 10.08 4.79
N TYR A 101 5.04 9.59 3.86
CA TYR A 101 4.69 9.56 2.45
C TYR A 101 5.30 8.36 1.70
N VAL A 102 4.68 8.02 0.58
CA VAL A 102 5.21 7.06 -0.39
C VAL A 102 4.93 7.51 -1.82
N PHE A 103 5.96 7.45 -2.65
CA PHE A 103 5.90 7.59 -4.10
C PHE A 103 5.79 6.20 -4.73
N LEU A 104 4.76 6.02 -5.55
CA LEU A 104 4.45 4.76 -6.23
C LEU A 104 4.37 4.98 -7.74
N SER A 105 4.65 3.95 -8.53
CA SER A 105 4.27 3.93 -9.95
C SER A 105 2.75 4.01 -10.09
N LYS A 106 2.24 4.77 -11.07
CA LYS A 106 0.80 4.80 -11.35
C LYS A 106 0.39 3.54 -12.11
N VAL A 107 -0.68 2.88 -11.64
CA VAL A 107 -1.26 1.72 -12.32
C VAL A 107 -2.30 2.20 -13.34
N PRO A 108 -2.24 1.75 -14.61
CA PRO A 108 -3.21 2.15 -15.62
C PRO A 108 -4.59 1.55 -15.33
N GLY A 109 -5.63 2.27 -15.76
CA GLY A 109 -7.00 1.75 -15.80
C GLY A 109 -7.98 2.57 -14.99
N VAL A 110 -9.16 2.01 -14.81
CA VAL A 110 -10.28 2.63 -14.08
C VAL A 110 -10.74 1.70 -12.96
N PRO A 111 -11.21 2.24 -11.82
CA PRO A 111 -11.78 1.43 -10.76
C PRO A 111 -12.97 0.61 -11.29
N SER A 112 -12.96 -0.70 -11.04
CA SER A 112 -13.97 -1.62 -11.59
C SER A 112 -15.40 -1.22 -11.25
N HIS A 113 -15.66 -0.74 -10.02
CA HIS A 113 -16.99 -0.31 -9.58
C HIS A 113 -17.59 0.81 -10.45
N LYS A 114 -16.76 1.63 -11.11
CA LYS A 114 -17.26 2.74 -11.96
C LYS A 114 -17.82 2.27 -13.29
N VAL A 115 -17.35 1.12 -13.78
CA VAL A 115 -17.72 0.58 -15.10
C VAL A 115 -18.45 -0.75 -14.99
N TRP A 116 -18.59 -1.30 -13.77
CA TRP A 116 -19.05 -2.66 -13.55
C TRP A 116 -20.40 -2.91 -14.21
N ASP A 117 -21.41 -2.06 -14.00
CA ASP A 117 -22.75 -2.32 -14.51
C ASP A 117 -22.80 -2.38 -16.04
N GLU A 118 -22.02 -1.52 -16.69
CA GLU A 118 -21.88 -1.41 -18.14
C GLU A 118 -20.99 -2.50 -18.77
N MET A 119 -20.18 -3.20 -17.96
CA MET A 119 -19.29 -4.24 -18.47
C MET A 119 -20.09 -5.44 -19.03
N PRO A 120 -19.74 -5.93 -20.24
CA PRO A 120 -20.31 -7.16 -20.77
C PRO A 120 -20.12 -8.34 -19.81
N LEU A 121 -21.07 -9.27 -19.80
CA LEU A 121 -21.03 -10.43 -18.89
C LEU A 121 -19.71 -11.21 -18.98
N GLU A 122 -19.17 -11.40 -20.17
CA GLU A 122 -17.89 -12.08 -20.35
C GLU A 122 -16.70 -11.31 -19.78
N ALA A 123 -16.74 -9.97 -19.82
CA ALA A 123 -15.73 -9.14 -19.15
C ALA A 123 -15.84 -9.29 -17.62
N LYS A 124 -17.06 -9.25 -17.06
CA LYS A 124 -17.31 -9.50 -15.63
C LYS A 124 -16.76 -10.86 -15.20
N LYS A 125 -17.07 -11.93 -15.94
CA LYS A 125 -16.56 -13.28 -15.68
C LYS A 125 -15.03 -13.33 -15.68
N ARG A 126 -14.36 -12.67 -16.65
CA ARG A 126 -12.89 -12.59 -16.69
C ARG A 126 -12.34 -11.83 -15.47
N THR A 127 -12.93 -10.71 -15.10
CA THR A 127 -12.51 -9.94 -13.91
C THR A 127 -12.64 -10.76 -12.63
N VAL A 128 -13.76 -11.45 -12.41
CA VAL A 128 -13.94 -12.33 -11.23
C VAL A 128 -12.89 -13.45 -11.21
N ARG A 129 -12.63 -14.09 -12.35
CA ARG A 129 -11.58 -15.12 -12.46
C ARG A 129 -10.18 -14.56 -12.16
N GLN A 130 -9.88 -13.35 -12.63
CA GLN A 130 -8.60 -12.70 -12.35
C GLN A 130 -8.44 -12.38 -10.85
N VAL A 131 -9.49 -11.85 -10.21
CA VAL A 131 -9.49 -11.61 -8.76
C VAL A 131 -9.28 -12.93 -7.99
N ALA A 132 -9.99 -13.99 -8.36
CA ALA A 132 -9.80 -15.31 -7.75
C ALA A 132 -8.37 -15.83 -7.93
N SER A 133 -7.78 -15.65 -9.12
CA SER A 133 -6.37 -16.00 -9.37
C SER A 133 -5.40 -15.19 -8.51
N HIS A 134 -5.65 -13.89 -8.30
CA HIS A 134 -4.83 -13.07 -7.41
C HIS A 134 -4.96 -13.50 -5.95
N ILE A 135 -6.17 -13.75 -5.47
CA ILE A 135 -6.40 -14.27 -4.11
C ILE A 135 -5.67 -15.60 -3.92
N HIS A 136 -5.72 -16.50 -4.90
CA HIS A 136 -4.99 -17.77 -4.84
C HIS A 136 -3.47 -17.56 -4.76
N LYS A 137 -2.89 -16.70 -5.62
CA LYS A 137 -1.46 -16.38 -5.57
C LYS A 137 -1.02 -15.75 -4.26
N LEU A 138 -1.84 -14.85 -3.69
CA LEU A 138 -1.58 -14.28 -2.36
C LEU A 138 -1.67 -15.35 -1.28
N TRP A 139 -2.63 -16.28 -1.42
CA TRP A 139 -2.78 -17.39 -0.51
C TRP A 139 -1.59 -18.35 -0.57
N GLU A 140 -0.97 -18.58 -1.72
CA GLU A 140 0.24 -19.42 -1.82
C GLU A 140 1.46 -18.86 -1.06
N LEU A 141 1.46 -17.56 -0.73
CA LEU A 141 2.51 -16.96 0.09
C LEU A 141 2.38 -17.45 1.54
N ARG A 142 3.39 -18.18 2.01
CA ARG A 142 3.43 -18.77 3.35
C ARG A 142 4.41 -18.03 4.26
N PHE A 143 4.04 -17.96 5.53
CA PHE A 143 4.85 -17.41 6.61
C PHE A 143 4.79 -18.35 7.83
N ASP A 144 5.90 -18.43 8.56
CA ASP A 144 6.04 -19.34 9.70
C ASP A 144 5.41 -18.77 10.99
N SER A 145 4.97 -17.50 10.96
CA SER A 145 4.38 -16.82 12.11
C SER A 145 3.30 -15.84 11.70
N LEU A 146 2.42 -15.53 12.66
CA LEU A 146 1.39 -14.49 12.52
C LEU A 146 2.01 -13.12 12.80
N GLY A 147 1.73 -12.14 11.94
CA GLY A 147 2.27 -10.80 12.08
C GLY A 147 2.07 -9.95 10.83
N SER A 148 2.67 -8.77 10.82
CA SER A 148 2.74 -7.91 9.63
C SER A 148 4.12 -8.02 8.98
N LEU A 149 4.19 -7.79 7.67
CA LEU A 149 5.46 -7.77 6.94
C LEU A 149 6.21 -6.47 7.20
N TYR A 150 7.52 -6.56 7.39
CA TYR A 150 8.42 -5.41 7.47
C TYR A 150 9.68 -5.69 6.66
N LEU A 151 10.36 -4.64 6.22
CA LEU A 151 11.69 -4.77 5.65
C LEU A 151 12.71 -5.10 6.76
N THR A 152 13.76 -5.84 6.38
CA THR A 152 14.97 -5.95 7.19
C THR A 152 15.69 -4.60 7.23
N GLY A 153 16.58 -4.40 8.21
CA GLY A 153 17.21 -3.08 8.42
C GLY A 153 18.07 -2.59 7.25
N ASP A 154 18.57 -3.52 6.43
CA ASP A 154 19.29 -3.29 5.18
C ASP A 154 18.37 -3.21 3.94
N GLU A 155 17.05 -3.31 4.14
CA GLU A 155 16.02 -3.40 3.10
C GLU A 155 16.23 -4.53 2.07
N SER A 156 17.11 -5.50 2.32
CA SER A 156 17.40 -6.59 1.38
C SER A 156 16.48 -7.79 1.51
N GLY A 157 15.61 -7.80 2.53
CA GLY A 157 14.71 -8.90 2.81
C GLY A 157 13.48 -8.48 3.61
N TYR A 158 12.74 -9.49 4.05
CA TYR A 158 11.46 -9.32 4.74
C TYR A 158 11.48 -10.11 6.04
N LYS A 159 10.83 -9.56 7.06
CA LYS A 159 10.61 -10.22 8.34
C LYS A 159 9.16 -10.06 8.77
N ILE A 160 8.67 -11.04 9.51
CA ILE A 160 7.38 -10.93 10.19
C ILE A 160 7.59 -10.24 11.52
N GLY A 161 6.95 -9.08 11.67
CA GLY A 161 6.94 -8.27 12.88
C GLY A 161 5.57 -8.25 13.54
N PRO A 162 5.33 -7.32 14.48
CA PRO A 162 4.08 -7.26 15.21
C PRO A 162 2.87 -7.00 14.30
N ILE A 163 1.69 -7.41 14.77
CA ILE A 163 0.42 -7.07 14.11
C ILE A 163 0.15 -5.58 14.31
N ILE A 164 -0.13 -4.87 13.21
CA ILE A 164 -0.42 -3.44 13.19
C ILE A 164 -1.83 -3.14 13.70
N GLU A 165 -2.83 -3.81 13.12
CA GLU A 165 -4.24 -3.62 13.49
C GLU A 165 -4.60 -4.50 14.68
N LYS A 166 -4.26 -4.02 15.88
CA LYS A 166 -4.47 -4.77 17.12
C LYS A 166 -5.94 -4.84 17.54
N PHE A 167 -6.81 -3.98 17.03
CA PHE A 167 -8.24 -3.95 17.40
C PHE A 167 -8.99 -5.25 17.14
N PHE A 168 -8.55 -6.06 16.17
CA PHE A 168 -9.15 -7.38 15.89
C PHE A 168 -8.57 -8.51 16.76
N TYR A 169 -7.43 -8.28 17.43
CA TYR A 169 -6.69 -9.30 18.19
C TYR A 169 -6.56 -8.97 19.68
N GLN A 170 -7.01 -7.80 20.10
CA GLN A 170 -7.11 -7.40 21.50
C GLN A 170 -8.56 -7.52 21.95
N THR A 171 -8.79 -8.33 22.99
CA THR A 171 -9.96 -8.15 23.84
C THR A 171 -9.86 -6.81 24.58
N LEU A 172 -10.98 -6.27 25.08
CA LEU A 172 -11.02 -4.97 25.77
C LEU A 172 -10.06 -4.87 26.99
N ASP A 173 -9.57 -6.00 27.49
CA ASP A 173 -8.61 -6.13 28.59
C ASP A 173 -7.13 -6.17 28.14
N GLY A 174 -6.85 -6.11 26.83
CA GLY A 174 -5.49 -6.09 26.27
C GLY A 174 -4.76 -7.44 26.28
N VAL A 175 -5.42 -8.53 26.70
CA VAL A 175 -4.80 -9.86 26.81
C VAL A 175 -4.98 -10.65 25.50
N PRO A 176 -3.91 -11.06 24.80
CA PRO A 176 -4.02 -11.92 23.64
C PRO A 176 -4.50 -13.32 24.06
N ARG A 177 -5.77 -13.66 23.80
CA ARG A 177 -6.30 -15.01 24.02
C ARG A 177 -6.11 -15.86 22.78
N THR A 178 -4.86 -16.18 22.47
CA THR A 178 -4.55 -17.26 21.53
C THR A 178 -4.14 -18.49 22.35
N LYS A 179 -4.78 -19.64 22.12
CA LYS A 179 -4.36 -20.89 22.75
C LYS A 179 -3.11 -21.38 22.01
N VAL A 180 -1.92 -21.01 22.45
CA VAL A 180 -0.67 -21.52 21.86
C VAL A 180 -0.41 -22.95 22.39
N PRO A 181 -0.10 -23.94 21.55
CA PRO A 181 0.01 -23.88 20.09
C PRO A 181 -1.37 -23.93 19.41
N ILE A 182 -1.61 -23.02 18.46
CA ILE A 182 -2.75 -23.13 17.53
C ILE A 182 -2.25 -23.95 16.34
N ASP A 183 -2.89 -25.10 16.07
CA ASP A 183 -2.70 -25.75 14.77
C ASP A 183 -3.40 -24.93 13.69
N LEU A 184 -2.62 -24.23 12.88
CA LEU A 184 -3.13 -23.41 11.78
C LEU A 184 -3.78 -24.26 10.68
N ASN A 185 -3.59 -25.59 10.67
CA ASN A 185 -4.20 -26.48 9.70
C ASN A 185 -5.73 -26.59 9.88
N GLU A 186 -6.24 -26.43 11.10
CA GLU A 186 -7.68 -26.49 11.38
C GLU A 186 -8.46 -25.29 10.82
N PHE A 187 -7.77 -24.16 10.60
CA PHE A 187 -8.34 -22.92 10.08
C PHE A 187 -8.06 -22.71 8.59
N ARG A 188 -7.61 -23.75 7.89
CA ARG A 188 -7.33 -23.69 6.44
C ARG A 188 -8.65 -23.56 5.68
N GLY A 189 -8.66 -22.67 4.69
CA GLY A 189 -9.73 -22.58 3.70
C GLY A 189 -9.79 -23.82 2.78
N PRO A 190 -10.76 -23.88 1.85
CA PRO A 190 -11.05 -25.08 1.06
C PRO A 190 -9.99 -25.42 -0.02
N PHE A 191 -8.91 -24.65 -0.11
CA PHE A 191 -7.89 -24.84 -1.14
C PHE A 191 -6.79 -25.78 -0.61
N PRO A 192 -6.45 -26.85 -1.35
CA PRO A 192 -5.31 -27.69 -1.00
C PRO A 192 -4.01 -26.90 -1.15
N THR A 193 -3.06 -27.19 -0.26
CA THR A 193 -1.70 -26.65 -0.27
C THR A 193 -0.81 -27.37 -1.25
#